data_AF-A0A852JG29-F1
#
_entry.id   AF-A0A852JG29-F1
#
_cell.length_a   1.000
_cell.length_b   1.000
_cell.length_c   1.000
_cell.angle_alpha   90.00
_cell.angle_beta   90.00
_cell.angle_gamma   90.00
#
_symmetry.space_group_name_H-M   'P 1'
#
loop_
_entity.id
_entity.type
_entity.pdbx_description
1 polymer ?
#
loop_
_entity_poly.entity_id
_entity_poly.type
_entity_poly.pdbx_seq_one_letter_code
_entity_poly.pdbx_strand_id
1 'polypeptide(L)'
;QEEKLWDALRLTAYVFSTGLLVFTALVNSVSWFVQKFWDTPGHFCQTTWLKFYYHYEGDEWTIFLLGAALVPSLAFWCFNGILLVADVTGKPAFITRYRIQLGKNDPVDTKKLRQAIYTALCNQLFVSFPMLVPMFYVMQWWGNTFSKELPTFQWFLVELSIFTLVEEVLFYYSHRLVHHPVLYKHIHKKHHEWTAPIGVVSIYAHPIEHIVS
;
A
#
# COMPACT_ATOMS: atom_id res chain seq x y z
N GLN A 1 35.79 -4.21 47.54
CA GLN A 1 34.55 -4.60 46.83
C GLN A 1 33.80 -3.35 46.34
N GLU A 2 33.78 -2.29 47.14
CA GLU A 2 33.21 -0.97 46.81
C GLU A 2 33.90 -0.25 45.64
N GLU A 3 35.24 -0.27 45.57
CA GLU A 3 36.01 0.37 44.48
C GLU A 3 35.71 -0.24 43.10
N LYS A 4 35.66 -1.57 43.01
CA LYS A 4 35.25 -2.29 41.79
C LYS A 4 33.82 -1.97 41.36
N LEU A 5 32.91 -1.74 42.32
CA LEU A 5 31.54 -1.33 42.04
C LEU A 5 31.51 0.10 41.49
N TRP A 6 32.28 1.02 42.06
CA TRP A 6 32.40 2.40 41.58
C TRP A 6 32.99 2.49 40.16
N ASP A 7 34.00 1.69 39.85
CA ASP A 7 34.59 1.63 38.51
C ASP A 7 33.61 1.06 37.49
N ALA A 8 32.87 0.01 37.85
CA ALA A 8 31.81 -0.55 37.01
C ALA A 8 30.74 0.50 36.73
N LEU A 9 30.26 1.22 37.75
CA LEU A 9 29.25 2.28 37.59
C LEU A 9 29.74 3.42 36.69
N ARG A 10 31.01 3.85 36.83
CA ARG A 10 31.61 4.89 35.97
C ARG A 10 31.72 4.43 34.52
N LEU A 11 32.19 3.20 34.29
CA LEU A 11 32.29 2.65 32.95
C LEU A 11 30.91 2.50 32.30
N THR A 12 29.93 1.99 33.04
CA THR A 12 28.55 1.88 32.59
C THR A 12 27.96 3.24 32.26
N ALA A 13 28.11 4.24 33.14
CA ALA A 13 27.66 5.61 32.88
C ALA A 13 28.32 6.19 31.63
N TYR A 14 29.64 6.02 31.47
CA TYR A 14 30.36 6.50 30.29
C TYR A 14 29.86 5.85 28.99
N VAL A 15 29.69 4.53 28.97
CA VAL A 15 29.19 3.79 27.79
C VAL A 15 27.75 4.19 27.45
N PHE A 16 26.87 4.31 28.45
CA PHE A 16 25.49 4.76 28.21
C PHE A 16 25.43 6.21 27.75
N SER A 17 26.19 7.12 28.36
CA SER A 17 26.21 8.54 27.98
C SER A 17 26.78 8.74 26.57
N THR A 18 27.89 8.06 26.24
CA THR A 18 28.47 8.14 24.89
C THR A 18 27.56 7.50 23.85
N GLY A 19 26.96 6.34 24.15
CA GLY A 19 25.97 5.69 23.29
C GLY A 19 24.75 6.57 23.04
N LEU A 20 24.21 7.20 24.09
CA LEU A 20 23.08 8.13 23.97
C LEU A 20 23.45 9.35 23.12
N LEU A 21 24.62 9.96 23.34
CA LEU A 21 25.08 11.10 22.56
C LEU A 21 25.23 10.77 21.07
N VAL A 22 25.84 9.62 20.76
CA VAL A 22 25.99 9.15 19.36
C VAL A 22 24.62 8.88 18.74
N PHE A 23 23.74 8.19 19.46
CA PHE A 23 22.38 7.92 19.00
C PHE A 23 21.60 9.21 18.74
N THR A 24 21.61 10.16 19.68
CA THR A 24 20.97 11.47 19.50
C THR A 24 21.56 12.25 18.35
N ALA A 25 22.88 12.27 18.19
CA ALA A 25 23.55 12.93 17.06
C ALA A 25 23.15 12.32 15.71
N LEU A 26 23.06 10.98 15.63
CA LEU A 26 22.62 10.27 14.44
C LEU A 26 21.15 10.55 14.12
N VAL A 27 20.25 10.42 15.11
CA VAL A 27 18.82 10.70 14.94
C VAL A 27 18.59 12.14 14.50
N ASN A 28 19.29 13.11 15.09
CA ASN A 28 19.18 14.51 14.71
C ASN A 28 19.73 14.76 13.29
N SER A 29 20.86 14.14 12.93
CA SER A 29 21.47 14.29 11.61
C SER A 29 20.59 13.70 10.49
N VAL A 30 20.02 12.51 10.74
CA VAL A 30 19.06 11.87 9.83
C VAL A 30 17.79 12.73 9.73
N SER A 31 17.27 13.22 10.85
CA SER A 31 16.08 14.08 10.86
C SER A 31 16.29 15.36 10.07
N TRP A 32 17.44 16.02 10.26
CA TRP A 32 17.80 17.22 9.52
C TRP A 32 17.95 16.95 8.01
N PHE A 33 18.63 15.86 7.63
CA PHE A 33 18.79 15.50 6.23
C PHE A 33 17.45 15.22 5.56
N VAL A 34 16.58 14.48 6.26
CA VAL A 34 15.24 14.13 5.82
C VAL A 34 14.37 15.39 5.67
N GLN A 35 14.40 16.30 6.66
CA GLN A 35 13.70 17.58 6.57
C GLN A 35 14.17 18.37 5.35
N LYS A 36 15.48 18.55 5.19
CA LYS A 36 16.03 19.30 4.05
C LYS A 36 15.62 18.72 2.69
N PHE A 37 15.57 17.40 2.57
CA PHE A 37 15.06 16.74 1.37
C PHE A 37 13.55 16.98 1.16
N TRP A 38 12.79 16.97 2.25
CA TRP A 38 11.33 17.09 2.23
C TRP A 38 10.80 18.52 2.30
N ASP A 39 11.59 19.54 2.62
CA ASP A 39 11.08 20.88 2.89
C ASP A 39 10.27 21.45 1.71
N THR A 40 10.85 21.45 0.51
CA THR A 40 10.18 22.00 -0.69
C THR A 40 9.05 21.09 -1.17
N PRO A 41 9.25 19.76 -1.36
CA PRO A 41 8.17 18.85 -1.73
C PRO A 41 7.04 18.82 -0.70
N GLY A 42 7.37 18.84 0.59
CA GLY A 42 6.45 18.86 1.70
C GLY A 42 5.58 20.11 1.73
N HIS A 43 6.17 21.30 1.52
CA HIS A 43 5.40 22.53 1.40
C HIS A 43 4.45 22.48 0.18
N PHE A 44 4.90 21.94 -0.95
CA PHE A 44 4.06 21.74 -2.12
C PHE A 44 2.89 20.78 -1.84
N CYS A 45 3.16 19.64 -1.22
CA CYS A 45 2.15 18.66 -0.81
C CYS A 45 1.15 19.26 0.16
N GLN A 46 1.62 19.94 1.21
CA GLN A 46 0.78 20.61 2.20
C GLN A 46 -0.10 21.70 1.58
N THR A 47 0.46 22.53 0.70
CA THR A 47 -0.30 23.58 0.00
C THR A 47 -1.38 22.97 -0.90
N THR A 48 -1.04 21.90 -1.61
CA THR A 48 -1.98 21.20 -2.50
C THR A 48 -3.09 20.52 -1.69
N TRP A 49 -2.74 19.88 -0.57
CA TRP A 49 -3.68 19.29 0.36
C TRP A 49 -4.65 20.32 0.92
N LEU A 50 -4.15 21.48 1.37
CA LEU A 50 -5.02 22.55 1.88
C LEU A 50 -5.98 23.08 0.81
N LYS A 51 -5.51 23.26 -0.44
CA LYS A 51 -6.39 23.64 -1.56
C LYS A 51 -7.51 22.64 -1.76
N PHE A 52 -7.19 21.35 -1.75
CA PHE A 52 -8.17 20.27 -1.85
C PHE A 52 -9.14 20.26 -0.65
N TYR A 53 -8.60 20.33 0.57
CA TYR A 53 -9.38 20.36 1.80
C TYR A 53 -10.38 21.51 1.83
N TYR A 54 -9.93 22.73 1.53
CA TYR A 54 -10.79 23.91 1.52
C TYR A 54 -11.78 23.93 0.36
N HIS A 55 -11.45 23.30 -0.77
CA HIS A 55 -12.39 23.16 -1.88
C HIS A 55 -13.63 22.35 -1.49
N TYR A 56 -13.46 21.34 -0.63
CA TYR A 56 -14.55 20.52 -0.08
C TYR A 56 -14.98 20.97 1.32
N GLU A 57 -14.59 22.16 1.76
CA GLU A 57 -14.96 22.74 3.06
C GLU A 57 -14.60 21.88 4.28
N GLY A 58 -13.69 20.91 4.12
CA GLY A 58 -13.38 19.94 5.15
C GLY A 58 -14.45 18.87 5.37
N ASP A 59 -15.34 18.63 4.39
CA ASP A 59 -16.28 17.51 4.45
C ASP A 59 -15.52 16.17 4.40
N GLU A 60 -15.36 15.57 5.58
CA GLU A 60 -14.56 14.36 5.79
C GLU A 60 -15.06 13.20 4.93
N TRP A 61 -16.38 13.09 4.74
CA TRP A 61 -16.98 12.07 3.88
C TRP A 61 -16.54 12.20 2.43
N THR A 62 -16.67 13.40 1.84
CA THR A 62 -16.26 13.65 0.46
C THR A 62 -14.75 13.49 0.30
N ILE A 63 -13.96 14.01 1.23
CA ILE A 63 -12.50 13.87 1.25
C ILE A 63 -12.11 12.39 1.27
N PHE A 64 -12.71 11.60 2.16
CA PHE A 64 -12.45 10.17 2.26
C PHE A 64 -12.84 9.43 1.00
N LEU A 65 -14.07 9.62 0.50
CA LEU A 65 -14.57 8.89 -0.66
C LEU A 65 -13.74 9.21 -1.91
N LEU A 66 -13.41 10.48 -2.15
CA LEU A 66 -12.56 10.86 -3.28
C LEU A 66 -11.16 10.28 -3.14
N GLY A 67 -10.54 10.40 -1.96
CA GLY A 67 -9.19 9.87 -1.72
C GLY A 67 -9.15 8.35 -1.83
N ALA A 68 -9.97 7.65 -1.04
CA ALA A 68 -9.97 6.20 -0.92
C ALA A 68 -10.56 5.48 -2.15
N ALA A 69 -11.44 6.11 -2.93
CA ALA A 69 -11.93 5.52 -4.18
C ALA A 69 -11.04 5.87 -5.38
N LEU A 70 -10.72 7.16 -5.60
CA LEU A 70 -10.09 7.58 -6.85
C LEU A 70 -8.61 7.26 -6.88
N VAL A 71 -7.86 7.49 -5.80
CA VAL A 71 -6.40 7.33 -5.81
C VAL A 71 -6.01 5.86 -6.10
N PRO A 72 -6.55 4.85 -5.38
CA PRO A 72 -6.24 3.46 -5.67
C PRO A 72 -6.74 3.01 -7.04
N SER A 73 -7.93 3.47 -7.46
CA SER A 73 -8.51 3.10 -8.76
C SER A 73 -7.67 3.63 -9.93
N LEU A 74 -7.25 4.90 -9.85
CA LEU A 74 -6.39 5.51 -10.87
C LEU A 74 -5.02 4.83 -10.90
N ALA A 75 -4.40 4.59 -9.75
CA ALA A 75 -3.14 3.85 -9.69
C ALA A 75 -3.28 2.47 -10.35
N PHE A 76 -4.30 1.71 -9.94
CA PHE A 76 -4.59 0.39 -10.50
C PHE A 76 -4.72 0.43 -12.03
N TRP A 77 -5.61 1.26 -12.57
CA TRP A 77 -5.89 1.25 -14.01
C TRP A 77 -4.76 1.87 -14.84
N CYS A 78 -4.06 2.88 -14.33
CA CYS A 78 -2.92 3.47 -15.04
C CYS A 78 -1.75 2.48 -15.14
N PHE A 79 -1.31 1.90 -14.02
CA PHE A 79 -0.20 0.94 -14.03
C PHE A 79 -0.57 -0.33 -14.80
N ASN A 80 -1.74 -0.91 -14.53
CA ASN A 80 -2.18 -2.11 -15.24
C ASN A 80 -2.50 -1.84 -16.71
N GLY A 81 -2.90 -0.62 -17.09
CA GLY A 81 -3.09 -0.24 -18.48
C GLY A 81 -1.78 -0.30 -19.28
N ILE A 82 -0.69 0.22 -18.72
CA ILE A 82 0.64 0.15 -19.35
C ILE A 82 1.09 -1.32 -19.49
N LEU A 83 0.94 -2.13 -18.43
CA LEU A 83 1.29 -3.55 -18.46
C LEU A 83 0.41 -4.32 -19.46
N LEU A 84 -0.88 -3.99 -19.53
CA LEU A 84 -1.81 -4.64 -20.44
C LEU A 84 -1.47 -4.37 -21.91
N VAL A 85 -0.97 -3.17 -22.24
CA VAL A 85 -0.43 -2.89 -23.58
C VAL A 85 0.73 -3.83 -23.89
N ALA A 86 1.65 -4.03 -22.95
CA ALA A 86 2.75 -4.98 -23.11
C ALA A 86 2.25 -6.42 -23.24
N ASP A 87 1.20 -6.78 -22.49
CA ASP A 87 0.64 -8.14 -22.50
C ASP A 87 -0.10 -8.49 -23.78
N VAL A 88 -0.84 -7.54 -24.34
CA VAL A 88 -1.63 -7.74 -25.56
C VAL A 88 -0.79 -7.58 -26.84
N THR A 89 0.16 -6.65 -26.85
CA THR A 89 0.91 -6.30 -28.08
C THR A 89 2.30 -6.92 -28.16
N GLY A 90 2.84 -7.43 -27.05
CA GLY A 90 4.23 -7.88 -26.96
C GLY A 90 5.26 -6.73 -26.98
N LYS A 91 4.83 -5.46 -26.92
CA LYS A 91 5.68 -4.26 -26.99
C LYS A 91 5.40 -3.33 -25.80
N PRO A 92 6.40 -2.54 -25.35
CA PRO A 92 7.77 -2.44 -25.86
C PRO A 92 8.71 -3.53 -25.33
N ALA A 93 9.74 -3.84 -26.11
CA ALA A 93 10.71 -4.91 -25.82
C ALA A 93 11.45 -4.73 -24.47
N PHE A 94 11.61 -3.49 -24.00
CA PHE A 94 12.28 -3.25 -22.72
C PHE A 94 11.46 -3.74 -21.51
N ILE A 95 10.13 -3.86 -21.64
CA ILE A 95 9.25 -4.46 -20.64
C ILE A 95 9.16 -5.97 -20.86
N THR A 96 8.84 -6.39 -22.09
CA THR A 96 8.53 -7.80 -22.38
C THR A 96 9.73 -8.74 -22.26
N ARG A 97 10.97 -8.23 -22.35
CA ARG A 97 12.19 -9.00 -22.05
C ARG A 97 12.30 -9.54 -20.62
N TYR A 98 11.54 -8.97 -19.67
CA TYR A 98 11.53 -9.40 -18.28
C TYR A 98 10.39 -10.38 -17.95
N ARG A 99 9.61 -10.82 -18.95
CA ARG A 99 8.53 -11.77 -18.76
C ARG A 99 9.09 -13.13 -18.32
N ILE A 100 8.65 -13.60 -17.15
CA ILE A 100 9.13 -14.86 -16.54
C ILE A 100 8.47 -16.07 -17.23
N GLN A 101 7.17 -15.99 -17.51
CA GLN A 101 6.39 -17.10 -18.07
C GLN A 101 6.24 -16.96 -19.60
N LEU A 102 7.30 -17.30 -20.33
CA LEU A 102 7.33 -17.22 -21.79
C LEU A 102 6.32 -18.19 -22.44
N GLY A 103 5.61 -17.72 -23.47
CA GLY A 103 4.67 -18.52 -24.27
C GLY A 103 3.34 -18.90 -23.58
N LYS A 104 3.14 -18.56 -22.30
CA LYS A 104 1.85 -18.72 -21.62
C LYS A 104 1.01 -17.45 -21.76
N ASN A 105 -0.25 -17.61 -22.18
CA ASN A 105 -1.18 -16.50 -22.43
C ASN A 105 -0.60 -15.46 -23.42
N ASP A 106 0.14 -15.91 -24.45
CA ASP A 106 0.77 -15.07 -25.46
C ASP A 106 0.33 -15.49 -26.88
N PRO A 107 -0.48 -14.68 -27.59
CA PRO A 107 -1.10 -13.44 -27.11
C PRO A 107 -2.22 -13.73 -26.10
N VAL A 108 -2.57 -12.72 -25.31
CA VAL A 108 -3.64 -12.85 -24.31
C VAL A 108 -4.98 -13.15 -25.00
N ASP A 109 -5.69 -14.18 -24.52
CA ASP A 109 -7.04 -14.50 -24.98
C ASP A 109 -7.99 -13.32 -24.71
N THR A 110 -8.54 -12.75 -25.78
CA THR A 110 -9.38 -11.55 -25.73
C THR A 110 -10.69 -11.78 -24.99
N LYS A 111 -11.29 -12.97 -25.08
CA LYS A 111 -12.56 -13.29 -24.38
C LYS A 111 -12.29 -13.40 -22.89
N LYS A 112 -11.22 -14.10 -22.52
CA LYS A 112 -10.81 -14.26 -21.12
C LYS A 112 -10.42 -12.92 -20.50
N LEU A 113 -9.68 -12.09 -21.24
CA LEU A 113 -9.32 -10.74 -20.82
C LEU A 113 -10.54 -9.85 -20.58
N ARG A 114 -11.51 -9.86 -21.50
CA ARG A 114 -12.75 -9.08 -21.33
C ARG A 114 -13.51 -9.52 -20.08
N GLN A 115 -13.57 -10.83 -19.81
CA GLN A 115 -14.18 -11.35 -18.58
C GLN A 115 -13.43 -10.89 -17.32
N ALA A 116 -12.09 -10.86 -17.37
CA ALA A 116 -11.26 -10.39 -16.27
C ALA A 116 -11.48 -8.89 -15.99
N ILE A 117 -11.45 -8.05 -17.03
CA ILE A 117 -11.73 -6.61 -16.92
C ILE A 117 -13.13 -6.35 -16.39
N TYR A 118 -14.15 -7.06 -16.92
CA TYR A 118 -15.52 -6.91 -16.47
C TYR A 118 -15.68 -7.28 -14.98
N THR A 119 -15.09 -8.41 -14.58
CA THR A 119 -15.10 -8.83 -13.17
C THR A 119 -14.37 -7.82 -12.27
N ALA A 120 -13.19 -7.34 -12.69
CA ALA A 120 -12.41 -6.35 -11.96
C ALA A 120 -13.20 -5.06 -11.72
N LEU A 121 -13.86 -4.56 -12.77
CA LEU A 121 -14.75 -3.39 -12.67
C LEU A 121 -15.94 -3.66 -11.75
N CYS A 122 -16.59 -4.83 -11.86
CA CYS A 122 -17.68 -5.20 -10.96
C CYS A 122 -17.22 -5.29 -9.50
N ASN A 123 -16.06 -5.90 -9.23
CA ASN A 123 -15.50 -5.99 -7.89
C ASN A 123 -15.17 -4.59 -7.33
N GLN A 124 -14.59 -3.71 -8.13
CA GLN A 124 -14.33 -2.33 -7.69
C GLN A 124 -15.62 -1.56 -7.40
N LEU A 125 -16.62 -1.63 -8.29
CA LEU A 125 -17.85 -0.85 -8.18
C LEU A 125 -18.84 -1.40 -7.15
N PHE A 126 -19.00 -2.72 -7.07
CA PHE A 126 -20.03 -3.36 -6.24
C PHE A 126 -19.50 -4.01 -4.97
N VAL A 127 -18.18 -4.13 -4.81
CA VAL A 127 -17.56 -4.67 -3.59
C VAL A 127 -16.69 -3.61 -2.93
N SER A 128 -15.63 -3.12 -3.58
CA SER A 128 -14.73 -2.13 -2.98
C SER A 128 -15.43 -0.81 -2.63
N PHE A 129 -16.26 -0.27 -3.53
CA PHE A 129 -16.93 1.01 -3.27
C PHE A 129 -17.90 0.94 -2.07
N PRO A 130 -18.79 -0.06 -1.94
CA PRO A 130 -19.58 -0.24 -0.71
C PRO A 130 -18.73 -0.48 0.55
N MET A 131 -17.58 -1.14 0.45
CA MET A 131 -16.67 -1.34 1.59
C MET A 131 -16.11 -0.03 2.15
N LEU A 132 -16.10 1.07 1.37
CA LEU A 132 -15.67 2.38 1.86
C LEU A 132 -16.58 2.90 2.98
N VAL A 133 -17.87 2.58 2.99
CA VAL A 133 -18.82 3.06 4.00
C VAL A 133 -18.44 2.61 5.42
N PRO A 134 -18.33 1.31 5.73
CA PRO A 134 -17.88 0.88 7.05
C PRO A 134 -16.44 1.32 7.33
N MET A 135 -15.58 1.38 6.30
CA MET A 135 -14.20 1.80 6.47
C MET A 135 -14.07 3.27 6.90
N PHE A 136 -14.95 4.15 6.43
CA PHE A 136 -15.02 5.54 6.89
C PHE A 136 -15.24 5.61 8.39
N TYR A 137 -16.19 4.84 8.94
CA TYR A 137 -16.46 4.84 10.37
C TYR A 137 -15.33 4.23 11.20
N VAL A 138 -14.62 3.23 10.67
CA VAL A 138 -13.39 2.72 11.30
C VAL A 138 -12.31 3.82 11.36
N MET A 139 -12.14 4.57 10.27
CA MET A 139 -11.19 5.69 10.20
C MET A 139 -11.56 6.84 11.13
N GLN A 140 -12.85 7.15 11.27
CA GLN A 140 -13.35 8.11 12.26
C GLN A 140 -13.04 7.67 13.69
N TRP A 141 -13.24 6.37 13.99
CA TRP A 141 -12.96 5.81 15.31
C TRP A 141 -11.47 5.86 15.68
N TRP A 142 -10.57 5.75 14.69
CA TRP A 142 -9.12 5.86 14.90
C TRP A 142 -8.67 7.29 15.26
N GLY A 143 -9.42 8.31 14.82
CA GLY A 143 -9.20 9.72 15.15
C GLY A 143 -8.11 10.41 14.31
N ASN A 144 -8.27 11.72 14.13
CA ASN A 144 -7.34 12.61 13.40
C ASN A 144 -7.05 12.26 11.92
N THR A 145 -7.83 11.38 11.31
CA THR A 145 -7.61 10.85 9.95
C THR A 145 -7.76 11.91 8.86
N PHE A 146 -8.60 12.92 9.07
CA PHE A 146 -8.92 13.95 8.09
C PHE A 146 -8.35 15.33 8.46
N SER A 147 -7.22 15.36 9.14
CA SER A 147 -6.55 16.59 9.54
C SER A 147 -6.17 17.50 8.35
N LYS A 148 -6.16 18.81 8.59
CA LYS A 148 -5.60 19.82 7.66
C LYS A 148 -4.08 19.71 7.53
N GLU A 149 -3.42 19.23 8.56
CA GLU A 149 -1.97 19.07 8.60
C GLU A 149 -1.60 17.65 8.17
N LEU A 150 -0.78 17.55 7.12
CA LEU A 150 -0.21 16.28 6.70
C LEU A 150 0.79 15.78 7.77
N PRO A 151 0.96 14.46 7.89
CA PRO A 151 1.98 13.91 8.78
C PRO A 151 3.37 14.41 8.38
N THR A 152 4.27 14.50 9.36
CA THR A 152 5.69 14.70 9.05
C THR A 152 6.19 13.55 8.17
N PHE A 153 7.17 13.81 7.32
CA PHE A 153 7.68 12.76 6.42
C PHE A 153 8.22 11.55 7.17
N GLN A 154 8.84 11.75 8.33
CA GLN A 154 9.29 10.65 9.19
C GLN A 154 8.13 9.79 9.67
N TRP A 155 7.04 10.43 10.13
CA TRP A 155 5.87 9.73 10.58
C TRP A 155 5.18 8.97 9.43
N PHE A 156 5.08 9.60 8.26
CA PHE A 156 4.61 8.94 7.04
C PHE A 156 5.41 7.68 6.71
N LEU A 157 6.74 7.71 6.82
CA LEU A 157 7.59 6.53 6.60
C LEU A 157 7.36 5.44 7.64
N VAL A 158 7.14 5.81 8.90
CA VAL A 158 6.82 4.85 9.98
C VAL A 158 5.48 4.19 9.72
N GLU A 159 4.44 4.98 9.41
CA GLU A 159 3.11 4.47 9.07
C GLU A 159 3.18 3.56 7.85
N LEU A 160 3.82 3.99 6.76
CA LEU A 160 3.99 3.19 5.55
C LEU A 160 4.67 1.85 5.85
N SER A 161 5.75 1.87 6.64
CA SER A 161 6.49 0.64 6.99
C SER A 161 5.63 -0.32 7.81
N ILE A 162 4.89 0.19 8.81
CA ILE A 162 3.99 -0.62 9.63
C ILE A 162 2.85 -1.17 8.77
N PHE A 163 2.23 -0.35 7.92
CA PHE A 163 1.16 -0.79 7.02
C PHE A 163 1.63 -1.87 6.06
N THR A 164 2.81 -1.75 5.44
CA THR A 164 3.36 -2.79 4.57
C THR A 164 3.61 -4.10 5.32
N LEU A 165 4.13 -4.05 6.55
CA LEU A 165 4.33 -5.27 7.35
C LEU A 165 3.01 -5.93 7.74
N VAL A 166 2.01 -5.13 8.14
CA VAL A 166 0.67 -5.63 8.48
C VAL A 166 -0.02 -6.21 7.24
N GLU A 167 0.06 -5.53 6.09
CA GLU A 167 -0.46 -6.00 4.81
C GLU A 167 0.16 -7.35 4.44
N GLU A 168 1.50 -7.47 4.47
CA GLU A 168 2.21 -8.70 4.13
C GLU A 168 1.74 -9.89 4.98
N VAL A 169 1.62 -9.68 6.29
CA VAL A 169 1.12 -10.70 7.22
C VAL A 169 -0.33 -11.07 6.92
N LEU A 170 -1.22 -10.08 6.83
CA LEU A 170 -2.64 -10.32 6.61
C LEU A 170 -2.89 -11.00 5.27
N PHE A 171 -2.29 -10.50 4.19
CA PHE A 171 -2.39 -11.06 2.85
C PHE A 171 -1.85 -12.49 2.80
N TYR A 172 -0.69 -12.77 3.38
CA TYR A 172 -0.14 -14.13 3.38
C TYR A 172 -1.09 -15.12 4.05
N TYR A 173 -1.59 -14.80 5.24
CA TYR A 173 -2.44 -15.72 5.99
C TYR A 173 -3.85 -15.83 5.40
N SER A 174 -4.42 -14.74 4.87
CA SER A 174 -5.73 -14.80 4.21
C SER A 174 -5.66 -15.56 2.89
N HIS A 175 -4.63 -15.31 2.08
CA HIS A 175 -4.38 -16.06 0.85
C HIS A 175 -4.17 -17.55 1.17
N ARG A 176 -3.33 -17.87 2.17
CA ARG A 176 -3.13 -19.26 2.61
C ARG A 176 -4.44 -19.91 3.09
N LEU A 177 -5.31 -19.16 3.76
CA LEU A 177 -6.61 -19.64 4.20
C LEU A 177 -7.51 -19.97 3.00
N VAL A 178 -7.61 -19.11 1.99
CA VAL A 178 -8.46 -19.36 0.81
C VAL A 178 -7.97 -20.53 -0.06
N HIS A 179 -6.71 -20.95 0.09
CA HIS A 179 -6.19 -22.21 -0.46
C HIS A 179 -6.66 -23.47 0.26
N HIS A 180 -7.31 -23.37 1.42
CA HIS A 180 -7.91 -24.53 2.08
C HIS A 180 -8.93 -25.21 1.12
N PRO A 181 -8.97 -26.55 0.98
CA PRO A 181 -9.68 -27.23 -0.12
C PRO A 181 -11.15 -26.81 -0.30
N VAL A 182 -11.85 -26.54 0.81
CA VAL A 182 -13.23 -26.04 0.79
C VAL A 182 -13.31 -24.63 0.23
N LEU A 183 -12.49 -23.69 0.73
CA LEU A 183 -12.50 -22.31 0.25
C LEU A 183 -11.96 -22.21 -1.17
N TYR A 184 -10.95 -23.01 -1.50
CA TYR A 184 -10.38 -23.06 -2.84
C TYR A 184 -11.44 -23.37 -3.88
N LYS A 185 -12.17 -24.48 -3.67
CA LYS A 185 -13.20 -24.94 -4.60
C LYS A 185 -14.30 -23.89 -4.84
N HIS A 186 -14.68 -23.12 -3.82
CA HIS A 186 -15.85 -22.24 -3.89
C HIS A 186 -15.50 -20.80 -4.26
N ILE A 187 -14.39 -20.25 -3.75
CA ILE A 187 -14.08 -18.83 -3.88
C ILE A 187 -12.72 -18.57 -4.56
N HIS A 188 -11.66 -19.34 -4.26
CA HIS A 188 -10.32 -19.03 -4.79
C HIS A 188 -10.04 -19.61 -6.20
N LYS A 189 -10.76 -20.66 -6.61
CA LYS A 189 -10.54 -21.33 -7.90
C LYS A 189 -10.65 -20.36 -9.08
N LYS A 190 -11.55 -19.37 -8.99
CA LYS A 190 -11.74 -18.33 -10.01
C LYS A 190 -10.45 -17.54 -10.23
N HIS A 191 -9.82 -17.06 -9.17
CA HIS A 191 -8.55 -16.33 -9.25
C HIS A 191 -7.45 -17.16 -9.95
N HIS A 192 -7.41 -18.47 -9.67
CA HIS A 192 -6.46 -19.42 -10.28
C HIS A 192 -6.80 -19.87 -11.71
N GLU A 193 -7.87 -19.37 -12.34
CA GLU A 193 -8.13 -19.63 -13.77
C GLU A 193 -7.02 -19.07 -14.66
N TRP A 194 -6.28 -18.06 -14.19
CA TRP A 194 -5.14 -17.46 -14.87
C TRP A 194 -3.82 -18.02 -14.34
N THR A 195 -3.33 -19.09 -14.97
CA THR A 195 -2.08 -19.76 -14.60
C THR A 195 -0.82 -18.92 -14.89
N ALA A 196 -0.92 -17.97 -15.83
CA ALA A 196 0.04 -16.88 -16.03
C ALA A 196 -0.71 -15.55 -15.83
N PRO A 197 -0.73 -15.02 -14.60
CA PRO A 197 -1.50 -13.82 -14.29
C PRO A 197 -0.89 -12.59 -14.95
N ILE A 198 -1.77 -11.69 -15.37
CA ILE A 198 -1.44 -10.34 -15.83
C ILE A 198 -1.98 -9.34 -14.81
N GLY A 199 -1.51 -8.10 -14.83
CA GLY A 199 -1.77 -7.15 -13.74
C GLY A 199 -3.25 -6.96 -13.37
N VAL A 200 -4.16 -6.88 -14.36
CA VAL A 200 -5.61 -6.73 -14.14
C VAL A 200 -6.23 -7.90 -13.36
N VAL A 201 -5.62 -9.09 -13.44
CA VAL A 201 -6.11 -10.32 -12.79
C VAL A 201 -5.89 -10.30 -11.28
N SER A 202 -5.08 -9.37 -10.75
CA SER A 202 -4.89 -9.21 -9.30
C SER A 202 -6.20 -9.01 -8.53
N ILE A 203 -7.23 -8.41 -9.15
CA ILE A 203 -8.58 -8.26 -8.57
C ILE A 203 -9.65 -9.06 -9.35
N TYR A 204 -9.23 -9.97 -10.22
CA TYR A 204 -10.09 -11.00 -10.81
C TYR A 204 -10.33 -12.10 -9.78
N ALA A 205 -11.30 -11.87 -8.90
CA ALA A 205 -11.55 -12.74 -7.76
C ALA A 205 -13.05 -12.97 -7.56
N HIS A 206 -13.39 -13.95 -6.73
CA HIS A 206 -14.73 -14.06 -6.16
C HIS A 206 -14.99 -12.87 -5.21
N PRO A 207 -16.21 -12.31 -5.08
CA PRO A 207 -16.46 -11.15 -4.22
C PRO A 207 -16.00 -11.33 -2.77
N ILE A 208 -16.19 -12.51 -2.19
CA ILE A 208 -15.71 -12.83 -0.83
C ILE A 208 -14.17 -12.84 -0.78
N GLU A 209 -13.53 -13.43 -1.79
CA GLU A 209 -12.06 -13.45 -1.88
C GLU A 209 -11.54 -12.01 -1.97
N HIS A 210 -12.12 -11.18 -2.83
CA HIS A 210 -11.78 -9.76 -3.01
C HIS A 210 -11.90 -8.90 -1.73
N ILE A 211 -12.71 -9.34 -0.75
CA ILE A 211 -12.83 -8.67 0.55
C ILE A 211 -11.69 -9.08 1.49
N VAL A 212 -11.25 -10.34 1.42
CA VAL A 212 -10.39 -10.95 2.45
C VAL A 212 -8.93 -11.14 2.00
N SER A 213 -8.66 -11.16 0.70
CA SER A 213 -7.37 -11.44 0.07
C SER A 213 -7.16 -10.53 -1.13
#